data_AF-A0A1Q3BCB4-F1
#
_entry.id   AF-A0A1Q3BCB4-F1
#
_cell.length_a   1.000
_cell.length_b   1.000
_cell.length_c   1.000
_cell.angle_alpha   90.00
_cell.angle_beta   90.00
_cell.angle_gamma   90.00
#
_symmetry.space_group_name_H-M   'P 1'
#
loop_
_entity.id
_entity.type
_entity.pdbx_description
1 polymer ?
#
loop_
_entity_poly.entity_id
_entity_poly.type
_entity_poly.pdbx_seq_one_letter_code
_entity_poly.pdbx_strand_id
1 'polypeptide(L)'
;VTYEGTNQVKEAKISMLVHDYEMFTMNKNEDIKSMFTRFTNFINALQSLDKVYSKSEMVRKILKCLPRTWMPKVTVIEEVKNLNILPFEDLLGSLMTNELSMQKKDDDEEKEKKKKKVVALKSSTIEDSDDDDDELALLTRKFKKFLASKK
;
A
#
# COMPACT_ATOMS: atom_id res chain seq x y z
N VAL A 1 -47.20 14.18 22.27
CA VAL A 1 -45.82 14.63 22.00
C VAL A 1 -44.90 13.42 22.10
N THR A 2 -44.62 12.76 20.98
CA THR A 2 -43.71 11.59 20.91
C THR A 2 -42.35 12.05 20.39
N TYR A 3 -41.60 12.76 21.23
CA TYR A 3 -40.26 13.28 20.90
C TYR A 3 -39.13 12.37 21.42
N GLU A 4 -39.42 11.47 22.35
CA GLU A 4 -38.39 10.60 22.95
C GLU A 4 -37.95 9.46 22.00
N GLY A 5 -38.85 8.89 21.22
CA GLY A 5 -38.52 7.80 20.29
C GLY A 5 -37.60 8.25 19.14
N THR A 6 -37.82 9.44 18.58
CA THR A 6 -36.97 10.01 17.52
C THR A 6 -35.58 10.38 18.01
N ASN A 7 -35.46 10.89 19.24
CA ASN A 7 -34.16 11.19 19.84
C ASN A 7 -33.38 9.92 20.21
N GLN A 8 -34.04 8.92 20.81
CA GLN A 8 -33.39 7.63 21.13
C GLN A 8 -32.86 6.91 19.87
N VAL A 9 -33.62 6.94 18.77
CA VAL A 9 -33.19 6.37 17.49
C VAL A 9 -32.00 7.14 16.91
N LYS A 10 -31.98 8.47 17.03
CA LYS A 10 -30.84 9.31 16.59
C LYS A 10 -29.58 8.96 17.40
N GLU A 11 -29.66 8.90 18.72
CA GLU A 11 -28.54 8.59 19.61
C GLU A 11 -27.99 7.18 19.39
N ALA A 12 -28.86 6.19 19.17
CA ALA A 12 -28.44 4.83 18.84
C ALA A 12 -27.66 4.80 17.51
N LYS A 13 -28.14 5.52 16.49
CA LYS A 13 -27.47 5.62 15.18
C LYS A 13 -26.12 6.32 15.26
N ILE A 14 -26.02 7.40 16.06
CA ILE A 14 -24.75 8.08 16.34
C ILE A 14 -23.78 7.10 17.01
N SER A 15 -24.23 6.38 18.04
CA SER A 15 -23.39 5.43 18.78
C SER A 15 -22.85 4.32 17.89
N MET A 16 -23.69 3.78 16.99
CA MET A 16 -23.25 2.78 16.00
C MET A 16 -22.19 3.35 15.04
N LEU A 17 -22.42 4.54 14.47
CA LEU A 17 -21.47 5.16 13.55
C LEU A 17 -20.15 5.56 14.23
N VAL A 18 -20.21 5.99 15.49
CA VAL A 18 -19.01 6.27 16.29
C VAL A 18 -18.23 4.99 16.54
N HIS A 19 -18.90 3.89 16.87
CA HIS A 19 -18.25 2.60 17.05
C HIS A 19 -17.56 2.11 15.76
N ASP A 20 -18.26 2.20 14.62
CA ASP A 20 -17.70 1.85 13.32
C ASP A 20 -16.50 2.74 12.96
N TYR A 21 -16.59 4.03 13.29
CA TYR A 21 -15.48 4.97 13.13
C TYR A 21 -14.30 4.57 14.02
N GLU A 22 -14.52 4.20 15.28
CA GLU A 22 -13.46 3.76 16.20
C GLU A 22 -12.77 2.48 15.71
N MET A 23 -13.53 1.52 15.19
CA MET A 23 -13.03 0.27 14.63
C MET A 23 -12.51 0.40 13.19
N PHE A 24 -12.64 1.57 12.58
CA PHE A 24 -12.21 1.81 11.20
C PHE A 24 -10.72 1.50 11.04
N THR A 25 -10.41 0.64 10.08
CA THR A 25 -9.04 0.29 9.67
C THR A 25 -9.00 0.14 8.15
N MET A 26 -7.80 0.24 7.58
CA MET A 26 -7.58 -0.04 6.16
C MET A 26 -7.70 -1.54 5.89
N ASN A 27 -8.46 -1.90 4.85
CA ASN A 27 -8.63 -3.30 4.47
C ASN A 27 -7.40 -3.83 3.71
N LYS A 28 -7.21 -5.16 3.68
CA LYS A 28 -6.00 -5.79 3.08
C LYS A 28 -5.82 -5.54 1.58
N ASN A 29 -6.92 -5.40 0.83
CA ASN A 29 -6.90 -5.25 -0.63
C ASN A 29 -7.47 -3.89 -1.07
N GLU A 30 -7.43 -2.93 -0.17
CA GLU A 30 -7.96 -1.60 -0.40
C GLU A 30 -6.81 -0.64 -0.63
N ASP A 31 -6.96 0.24 -1.62
CA ASP A 31 -6.02 1.33 -1.87
C ASP A 31 -6.31 2.55 -0.97
N ILE A 32 -5.32 3.43 -0.82
CA ILE A 32 -5.44 4.64 0.00
C ILE A 32 -6.66 5.50 -0.40
N LYS A 33 -6.96 5.63 -1.70
CA LYS A 33 -8.07 6.47 -2.20
C LYS A 33 -9.43 5.92 -1.76
N SER A 34 -9.60 4.61 -1.89
CA SER A 34 -10.79 3.86 -1.51
C SER A 34 -11.02 3.96 0.00
N MET A 35 -9.97 3.80 0.80
CA MET A 35 -10.02 3.99 2.25
C MET A 35 -10.43 5.41 2.64
N PHE A 36 -9.83 6.43 2.01
CA PHE A 36 -10.19 7.83 2.25
C PHE A 36 -11.63 8.15 1.87
N THR A 37 -12.13 7.55 0.80
CA THR A 37 -13.53 7.72 0.35
C THR A 37 -14.49 7.14 1.40
N ARG A 38 -14.24 5.92 1.90
CA ARG A 38 -15.03 5.34 2.99
C ARG A 38 -14.98 6.19 4.26
N PHE A 39 -13.79 6.66 4.62
CA PHE A 39 -13.60 7.53 5.78
C PHE A 39 -14.40 8.83 5.67
N THR A 40 -14.36 9.48 4.51
CA THR A 40 -15.11 10.72 4.25
C THR A 40 -16.62 10.48 4.34
N ASN A 41 -17.10 9.33 3.85
CA ASN A 41 -18.52 8.95 3.99
C ASN A 41 -18.93 8.79 5.46
N PHE A 42 -18.10 8.20 6.31
CA PHE A 42 -18.36 8.11 7.75
C PHE A 42 -18.45 9.50 8.41
N ILE A 43 -17.50 10.38 8.08
CA ILE A 43 -17.47 11.75 8.63
C ILE A 43 -18.70 12.54 8.18
N ASN A 44 -19.08 12.45 6.91
CA ASN A 44 -20.28 13.11 6.39
C ASN A 44 -21.56 12.58 7.07
N ALA A 45 -21.65 11.25 7.30
CA ALA A 45 -22.76 10.65 8.02
C ALA A 45 -22.84 11.15 9.48
N LEU A 46 -21.71 11.22 10.19
CA LEU A 46 -21.64 11.75 11.55
C LEU A 46 -21.98 13.24 11.59
N GLN A 47 -21.48 14.03 10.64
CA GLN A 47 -21.77 15.46 10.51
C GLN A 47 -23.26 15.72 10.26
N SER A 48 -23.93 14.87 9.48
CA SER A 48 -25.40 14.95 9.26
C SER A 48 -26.22 14.70 10.54
N LEU A 49 -25.60 14.15 11.58
CA LEU A 49 -26.18 13.89 12.88
C LEU A 49 -25.66 14.85 13.96
N ASP A 50 -25.08 15.98 13.55
CA ASP A 50 -24.48 17.03 14.41
C ASP A 50 -23.22 16.58 15.17
N LYS A 51 -22.59 15.46 14.79
CA LYS A 51 -21.30 15.01 15.34
C LYS A 51 -20.17 15.41 14.40
N VAL A 52 -19.49 16.50 14.72
CA VAL A 52 -18.40 17.07 13.91
C VAL A 52 -17.04 16.74 14.53
N TYR A 53 -16.08 16.36 13.68
CA TYR A 53 -14.68 16.18 14.06
C TYR A 53 -13.83 17.30 13.49
N SER A 54 -12.85 17.77 14.24
CA SER A 54 -11.86 18.72 13.72
C SER A 54 -10.97 18.05 12.67
N LYS A 55 -10.43 18.85 11.75
CA LYS A 55 -9.47 18.37 10.73
C LYS A 55 -8.30 17.61 11.37
N SER A 56 -7.81 18.12 12.50
CA SER A 56 -6.69 17.51 13.24
C SER A 56 -7.03 16.12 13.79
N GLU A 57 -8.26 15.91 14.27
CA GLU A 57 -8.73 14.60 14.74
C GLU A 57 -8.89 13.63 13.58
N MET A 58 -9.43 14.09 12.45
CA MET A 58 -9.57 13.29 11.25
C MET A 58 -8.21 12.82 10.71
N VAL A 59 -7.22 13.71 10.66
CA VAL A 59 -5.83 13.40 10.25
C VAL A 59 -5.23 12.34 11.18
N ARG A 60 -5.28 12.56 12.50
CA ARG A 60 -4.77 11.58 13.48
C ARG A 60 -5.49 10.24 13.39
N LYS A 61 -6.79 10.25 13.12
CA LYS A 61 -7.55 9.01 12.96
C LYS A 61 -7.07 8.23 11.75
N ILE A 62 -6.96 8.86 10.58
CA ILE A 62 -6.48 8.19 9.37
C ILE A 62 -5.09 7.58 9.57
N LEU A 63 -4.16 8.34 10.17
CA LEU A 63 -2.81 7.84 10.44
C LEU A 63 -2.82 6.57 11.31
N LYS A 64 -3.73 6.49 12.31
CA LYS A 64 -3.91 5.30 13.15
C LYS A 64 -4.59 4.12 12.44
N CYS A 65 -5.34 4.38 11.37
CA CYS A 65 -6.04 3.35 10.60
C CYS A 65 -5.14 2.66 9.57
N LEU A 66 -3.94 3.20 9.31
CA LEU A 66 -3.00 2.65 8.36
C LEU A 66 -2.32 1.36 8.87
N PRO A 67 -1.99 0.40 7.98
CA PRO A 67 -1.27 -0.82 8.35
C PRO A 67 0.13 -0.53 8.93
N ARG A 68 0.68 -1.48 9.69
CA ARG A 68 2.03 -1.37 10.28
C ARG A 68 3.15 -1.07 9.28
N THR A 69 2.99 -1.48 8.02
CA THR A 69 3.94 -1.20 6.94
C THR A 69 4.11 0.31 6.67
N TRP A 70 3.13 1.13 7.08
CA TRP A 70 3.15 2.58 6.94
C TRP A 70 3.78 3.30 8.13
N MET A 71 4.11 2.60 9.23
CA MET A 71 4.64 3.20 10.46
C MET A 71 5.83 4.14 10.21
N PRO A 72 6.86 3.78 9.41
CA PRO A 72 7.98 4.69 9.17
C PRO A 72 7.54 6.03 8.53
N LYS A 73 6.54 5.99 7.65
CA LYS A 73 6.00 7.18 7.00
C LYS A 73 5.13 7.99 7.96
N VAL A 74 4.32 7.32 8.78
CA VAL A 74 3.50 7.96 9.82
C VAL A 74 4.39 8.72 10.79
N THR A 75 5.45 8.10 11.31
CA THR A 75 6.41 8.76 12.22
C THR A 75 7.03 10.01 11.60
N VAL A 76 7.50 9.94 10.34
CA VAL A 76 8.04 11.12 9.64
C VAL A 76 6.98 12.22 9.49
N ILE A 77 5.71 11.88 9.25
CA ILE A 77 4.65 12.87 9.16
C ILE A 77 4.39 13.50 10.53
N GLU A 78 4.36 12.71 11.60
CA GLU A 78 4.14 13.19 12.98
C GLU A 78 5.30 14.06 13.48
N GLU A 79 6.55 13.75 13.10
CA GLU A 79 7.74 14.50 13.50
C GLU A 79 7.95 15.79 12.70
N VAL A 80 7.68 15.75 11.40
CA VAL A 80 8.07 16.84 10.48
C VAL A 80 6.89 17.77 10.16
N LYS A 81 5.65 17.31 10.29
CA LYS A 81 4.45 18.09 9.96
C LYS A 81 3.61 18.38 11.19
N ASN A 82 3.15 19.62 11.31
CA ASN A 82 2.19 19.99 12.34
C ASN A 82 0.78 19.52 11.93
N LEU A 83 0.31 18.44 12.57
CA LEU A 83 -0.98 17.78 12.28
C LEU A 83 -2.21 18.68 12.48
N ASN A 84 -2.06 19.81 13.18
CA ASN A 84 -3.16 20.74 13.41
C ASN A 84 -3.42 21.68 12.22
N ILE A 85 -2.41 21.87 11.36
CA ILE A 85 -2.50 22.72 10.17
C ILE A 85 -2.42 21.93 8.86
N LEU A 86 -2.11 20.63 8.92
CA LEU A 86 -1.95 19.79 7.75
C LEU A 86 -3.28 19.65 6.99
N PRO A 87 -3.37 20.10 5.73
CA PRO A 87 -4.53 19.87 4.90
C PRO A 87 -4.75 18.38 4.67
N PHE A 88 -6.02 17.98 4.61
CA PHE A 88 -6.40 16.58 4.47
C PHE A 88 -6.01 16.03 3.08
N GLU A 89 -6.09 16.90 2.08
CA GLU A 89 -5.67 16.68 0.70
C GLU A 89 -4.15 16.48 0.59
N ASP A 90 -3.37 17.25 1.35
CA ASP A 90 -1.91 17.11 1.39
C ASP A 90 -1.48 15.79 2.05
N LEU A 91 -2.21 15.38 3.09
CA LEU A 91 -2.02 14.05 3.68
C LEU A 91 -2.31 12.96 2.67
N LEU A 92 -3.46 13.03 1.99
CA LEU A 92 -3.86 12.08 0.95
C LEU A 92 -2.80 11.99 -0.16
N GLY A 93 -2.36 13.13 -0.69
CA GLY A 93 -1.33 13.19 -1.75
C GLY A 93 0.01 12.59 -1.31
N SER A 94 0.44 12.88 -0.07
CA SER A 94 1.65 12.30 0.49
C SER A 94 1.55 10.78 0.70
N LEU A 95 0.36 10.27 1.04
CA LEU A 95 0.14 8.84 1.22
C LEU A 95 0.08 8.13 -0.13
N MET A 96 -0.66 8.64 -1.11
CA MET A 96 -0.74 8.09 -2.48
C MET A 96 0.63 8.01 -3.16
N THR A 97 1.46 9.05 -3.01
CA THR A 97 2.82 9.05 -3.59
C THR A 97 3.69 7.96 -2.95
N ASN A 98 3.51 7.71 -1.66
CA ASN A 98 4.22 6.64 -0.95
C ASN A 98 3.72 5.25 -1.37
N GLU A 99 2.41 5.07 -1.59
CA GLU A 99 1.82 3.83 -2.11
C GLU A 99 2.45 3.43 -3.46
N LEU A 100 2.52 4.39 -4.40
CA LEU A 100 3.17 4.20 -5.71
C LEU A 100 4.66 3.87 -5.58
N SER A 101 5.36 4.47 -4.60
CA SER A 101 6.77 4.17 -4.37
C SER A 101 6.99 2.81 -3.72
N MET A 102 6.05 2.30 -2.92
CA MET A 102 6.14 0.97 -2.31
C MET A 102 5.90 -0.13 -3.35
N GLN A 103 4.91 0.02 -4.23
CA GLN A 103 4.66 -0.94 -5.31
C GLN A 103 5.86 -1.12 -6.24
N LYS A 104 6.59 -0.04 -6.55
CA LYS A 104 7.83 -0.12 -7.35
C LYS A 104 8.94 -0.92 -6.68
N LYS A 105 9.03 -0.88 -5.34
CA LYS A 105 10.04 -1.64 -4.59
C LYS A 105 9.72 -3.12 -4.54
N ASP A 106 8.43 -3.48 -4.47
CA ASP A 106 7.99 -4.89 -4.52
C ASP A 106 8.27 -5.52 -5.89
N ASP A 107 8.07 -4.77 -6.99
CA ASP A 107 8.41 -5.24 -8.35
C ASP A 107 9.92 -5.48 -8.54
N ASP A 108 10.76 -4.62 -7.96
CA ASP A 108 12.22 -4.75 -8.01
C ASP A 108 12.71 -5.87 -7.07
N GLU A 109 12.11 -6.03 -5.88
CA GLU A 109 12.40 -7.15 -4.98
C GLU A 109 11.92 -8.50 -5.52
N GLU A 110 10.79 -8.57 -6.24
CA GLU A 110 10.33 -9.82 -6.87
C GLU A 110 11.28 -10.25 -8.00
N LYS A 111 11.80 -9.30 -8.78
CA LYS A 111 12.86 -9.57 -9.76
C LYS A 111 14.15 -10.06 -9.10
N GLU A 112 14.54 -9.49 -7.96
CA GLU A 112 15.73 -9.94 -7.20
C GLU A 112 15.52 -11.28 -6.48
N LYS A 113 14.33 -11.55 -5.91
CA LYS A 113 14.01 -12.85 -5.27
C LYS A 113 13.86 -13.98 -6.29
N LYS A 114 13.36 -13.70 -7.50
CA LYS A 114 13.38 -14.66 -8.62
C LYS A 114 14.81 -15.02 -9.04
N LYS A 115 15.74 -14.06 -9.03
CA LYS A 115 17.17 -14.36 -9.26
C LYS A 115 17.78 -15.19 -8.12
N LYS A 116 17.44 -14.92 -6.85
CA LYS A 116 17.99 -15.66 -5.69
C LYS A 116 17.46 -17.09 -5.55
N LYS A 117 16.21 -17.38 -5.97
CA LYS A 117 15.65 -18.75 -5.97
C LYS A 117 16.32 -19.69 -6.99
N VAL A 118 16.90 -19.18 -8.07
CA VAL A 118 17.68 -19.99 -9.02
C VAL A 118 19.00 -20.50 -8.40
N VAL A 119 19.53 -19.79 -7.40
CA VAL A 119 20.82 -20.13 -6.79
C VAL A 119 20.70 -21.21 -5.70
N ALA A 120 19.54 -21.31 -5.03
CA ALA A 120 19.35 -22.23 -3.89
C ALA A 120 18.92 -23.67 -4.27
N LEU A 121 18.66 -23.95 -5.56
CA LEU A 121 18.30 -25.27 -6.07
C LEU A 121 19.37 -25.80 -7.04
N LYS A 122 20.63 -25.79 -6.61
CA LYS A 122 21.70 -26.59 -7.23
C LYS A 122 22.60 -27.17 -6.14
N SER A 123 22.06 -28.04 -5.30
CA SER A 123 22.90 -28.97 -4.54
C SER A 123 22.38 -30.38 -4.70
N SER A 124 22.83 -31.04 -5.76
CA SER A 124 23.36 -32.39 -5.63
C SER A 124 24.13 -32.72 -6.90
N THR A 125 25.45 -32.79 -6.74
CA THR A 125 26.38 -33.68 -7.48
C THR A 125 26.44 -33.41 -9.00
N ILE A 126 27.57 -33.10 -9.63
CA ILE A 126 28.83 -33.84 -9.75
C ILE A 126 29.74 -32.89 -10.57
N GLU A 127 31.01 -32.76 -10.15
CA GLU A 127 32.22 -32.44 -10.94
C GLU A 127 32.27 -31.22 -11.88
N ASP A 128 33.31 -30.41 -11.64
CA ASP A 128 34.09 -29.58 -12.58
C ASP A 128 33.50 -29.32 -13.98
N SER A 129 33.20 -28.06 -14.30
CA SER A 129 33.58 -27.51 -15.61
C SER A 129 33.43 -25.98 -15.64
N ASP A 130 34.56 -25.29 -15.77
CA ASP A 130 34.66 -23.94 -16.34
C ASP A 130 34.18 -23.99 -17.80
N ASP A 131 32.88 -23.86 -18.05
CA ASP A 131 32.34 -23.96 -19.41
C ASP A 131 31.19 -23.00 -19.72
N ASP A 132 31.41 -21.71 -19.52
CA ASP A 132 30.58 -20.66 -20.14
C ASP A 132 31.17 -20.19 -21.51
N ASP A 133 32.36 -20.68 -21.90
CA ASP A 133 32.98 -20.37 -23.20
C ASP A 133 32.50 -21.30 -24.34
N ASP A 134 32.17 -22.58 -24.09
CA ASP A 134 31.71 -23.46 -25.19
C ASP A 134 30.30 -23.13 -25.67
N GLU A 135 29.41 -22.58 -24.83
CA GLU A 135 28.05 -22.18 -25.28
C GLU A 135 28.11 -20.97 -26.21
N LEU A 136 28.95 -19.98 -25.90
CA LEU A 136 29.25 -18.83 -26.76
C LEU A 136 29.95 -19.28 -28.06
N ALA A 137 30.85 -20.26 -27.99
CA ALA A 137 31.50 -20.85 -29.14
C ALA A 137 30.50 -21.61 -30.04
N LEU A 138 29.55 -22.36 -29.48
CA LEU A 138 28.50 -23.06 -30.21
C LEU A 138 27.52 -22.12 -30.88
N LEU A 139 27.12 -21.05 -30.19
CA LEU A 139 26.24 -20.01 -30.74
C LEU A 139 26.94 -19.28 -31.89
N THR A 140 28.21 -18.91 -31.72
CA THR A 140 29.06 -18.28 -32.74
C THR A 140 29.28 -19.21 -33.94
N ARG A 141 29.50 -20.51 -33.70
CA ARG A 141 29.68 -21.52 -34.75
C ARG A 141 28.41 -21.74 -35.56
N LYS A 142 27.23 -21.74 -34.91
CA LYS A 142 25.92 -21.79 -35.61
C LYS A 142 25.68 -20.54 -36.44
N PHE A 143 26.00 -19.35 -35.92
CA PHE A 143 25.86 -18.08 -36.65
C PHE A 143 26.79 -18.03 -37.87
N LYS A 144 28.04 -18.46 -37.72
CA LYS A 144 29.02 -18.50 -38.82
C LYS A 144 28.63 -19.48 -39.93
N LYS A 145 28.04 -20.63 -39.56
CA LYS A 145 27.53 -21.62 -40.52
C LYS A 145 26.31 -21.09 -41.28
N PHE A 146 25.42 -20.37 -40.60
CA PHE A 146 24.27 -19.71 -41.24
C PHE A 146 24.69 -18.65 -42.27
N LEU A 147 25.70 -17.83 -41.94
CA LEU A 147 26.24 -16.82 -42.87
C LEU A 147 26.94 -17.45 -44.08
N ALA A 148 27.62 -18.59 -43.90
CA ALA A 148 28.28 -19.32 -44.98
C ALA A 148 27.30 -20.07 -45.91
N SER A 149 26.07 -20.34 -45.47
CA SER A 149 25.03 -21.03 -46.25
C SER A 149 24.14 -20.10 -47.06
N LYS A 150 24.42 -18.78 -47.09
CA LYS A 150 23.61 -17.78 -47.81
C LYS A 150 24.35 -17.12 -48.98
N LYS A 151 25.31 -17.82 -49.59
CA LYS A 151 25.98 -17.42 -50.83
C LYS A 151 25.77 -18.46 -51.90
#